data_AF-A0A7R9T1I1-F1
#
_entry.id   AF-A0A7R9T1I1-F1
#
_cell.length_a   1.000
_cell.length_b   1.000
_cell.length_c   1.000
_cell.angle_alpha   90.00
_cell.angle_beta   90.00
_cell.angle_gamma   90.00
#
_symmetry.space_group_name_H-M   'P 1'
#
loop_
_entity.id
_entity.type
_entity.pdbx_description
1 polymer ?
#
loop_
_entity_poly.entity_id
_entity_poly.type
_entity_poly.pdbx_seq_one_letter_code
_entity_poly.pdbx_strand_id
1 'polypeptide(L)'
;LPSLNGVGVKKAHSLIRRFKTYNKVLRHMKFEGIAVPKDYESRFVDALLTFKYSWVYCPQRREIVNLNDPVGVLDQSLINDLPRLIGAYHPPEVARALANNEVHPMTLEAFGGVRAPHRRQHIAALAPSTSAPILTPEDACDDDALGALPERPLTSTKQNAFTSFLREKPEDDVQTYRAALVRTSAPMQIVQPPRVGKSFYA
;
A
#
# COMPACT_ATOMS: atom_id res chain seq x y z
N LEU A 1 14.52 -11.75 -8.73
CA LEU A 1 14.85 -12.15 -10.12
C LEU A 1 15.32 -10.91 -10.88
N PRO A 2 16.55 -10.88 -11.42
CA PRO A 2 17.01 -9.74 -12.22
C PRO A 2 16.22 -9.62 -13.53
N SER A 3 16.01 -8.38 -14.00
CA SER A 3 15.39 -8.14 -15.30
C SER A 3 16.30 -8.62 -16.45
N LEU A 4 15.70 -9.05 -17.55
CA LEU A 4 16.43 -9.41 -18.76
C LEU A 4 17.07 -8.17 -19.41
N ASN A 5 18.21 -8.36 -20.07
CA ASN A 5 18.93 -7.26 -20.69
C ASN A 5 18.05 -6.53 -21.72
N GLY A 6 18.03 -5.20 -21.68
CA GLY A 6 17.18 -4.38 -22.55
C GLY A 6 15.68 -4.44 -22.25
N VAL A 7 15.26 -5.06 -21.14
CA VAL A 7 13.85 -5.11 -20.70
C VAL A 7 13.65 -4.37 -19.39
N GLY A 8 13.27 -3.10 -19.50
CA GLY A 8 12.76 -2.30 -18.39
C GLY A 8 11.23 -2.30 -18.28
N VAL A 9 10.70 -1.58 -17.30
CA VAL A 9 9.25 -1.51 -17.00
C VAL A 9 8.41 -1.14 -18.22
N LYS A 10 8.82 -0.15 -19.02
CA LYS A 10 8.10 0.28 -20.24
C LYS A 10 7.98 -0.85 -21.26
N LYS A 11 9.08 -1.53 -21.57
CA LYS A 11 9.10 -2.64 -22.55
C LYS A 11 8.34 -3.85 -22.00
N ALA A 12 8.56 -4.21 -20.74
CA ALA A 12 7.84 -5.31 -20.08
C ALA A 12 6.32 -5.09 -20.10
N HIS A 13 5.85 -3.89 -19.74
CA HIS A 13 4.43 -3.55 -19.77
C HIS A 13 3.85 -3.63 -21.19
N SER A 14 4.56 -3.10 -22.19
CA SER A 14 4.14 -3.19 -23.61
C SER A 14 4.00 -4.64 -24.08
N LEU A 15 4.96 -5.50 -23.73
CA LEU A 15 4.94 -6.91 -24.07
C LEU A 15 3.79 -7.65 -23.40
N ILE A 16 3.57 -7.44 -22.10
CA ILE A 16 2.45 -8.07 -21.38
C ILE A 16 1.11 -7.59 -21.94
N ARG A 17 0.96 -6.29 -22.26
CA ARG A 17 -0.27 -5.77 -22.87
C ARG A 17 -0.59 -6.43 -24.20
N ARG A 18 0.43 -6.69 -25.03
CA ARG A 18 0.31 -7.32 -26.36
C ARG A 18 0.07 -8.84 -26.28
N PHE A 19 0.84 -9.55 -25.46
CA PHE A 19 0.87 -11.01 -25.47
C PHE A 19 0.06 -11.68 -24.35
N LYS A 20 -0.39 -10.91 -23.35
CA LYS A 20 -1.23 -11.30 -22.19
C LYS A 20 -0.59 -12.26 -21.19
N THR A 21 0.18 -13.24 -21.64
CA THR A 21 0.80 -14.25 -20.78
C THR A 21 2.33 -14.16 -20.83
N TYR A 22 2.97 -14.39 -19.69
CA TYR A 22 4.44 -14.35 -19.59
C TYR A 22 5.10 -15.39 -20.50
N ASN A 23 4.51 -16.58 -20.66
CA ASN A 23 4.99 -17.61 -21.58
C ASN A 23 5.12 -17.10 -23.03
N LYS A 24 4.11 -16.38 -23.52
CA LYS A 24 4.13 -15.80 -24.87
C LYS A 24 5.15 -14.67 -24.98
N VAL A 25 5.30 -13.86 -23.93
CA VAL A 25 6.32 -12.81 -23.87
C VAL A 25 7.72 -13.41 -23.94
N LEU A 26 8.06 -14.40 -23.11
CA LEU A 26 9.38 -15.03 -23.09
C LEU A 26 9.70 -15.68 -24.43
N ARG A 27 8.72 -16.34 -25.06
CA ARG A 27 8.88 -16.92 -26.39
C ARG A 27 9.17 -15.85 -27.44
N HIS A 28 8.41 -14.75 -27.44
CA HIS A 28 8.63 -13.64 -28.36
C HIS A 28 10.01 -13.00 -28.16
N MET A 29 10.45 -12.82 -26.91
CA MET A 29 11.77 -12.26 -26.60
C MET A 29 12.91 -13.14 -27.11
N LYS A 30 12.78 -14.48 -27.00
CA LYS A 30 13.74 -15.42 -27.60
C LYS A 30 13.82 -15.25 -29.12
N PHE A 31 12.69 -15.02 -29.79
CA PHE A 31 12.65 -14.75 -31.23
C PHE A 31 13.22 -13.38 -31.61
N GLU A 32 13.06 -12.35 -30.78
CA GLU A 32 13.69 -11.03 -30.96
C GLU A 32 15.22 -11.04 -30.73
N GLY A 33 15.82 -12.19 -30.38
CA GLY A 33 17.25 -12.32 -30.12
C GLY A 33 17.69 -11.86 -28.73
N ILE A 34 16.74 -11.66 -27.80
CA ILE A 34 17.06 -11.34 -26.40
C ILE A 34 17.53 -12.63 -25.72
N ALA A 35 18.73 -12.61 -25.14
CA ALA A 35 19.27 -13.74 -24.40
C ALA A 35 18.45 -14.01 -23.14
N VAL A 36 17.66 -15.10 -23.15
CA VAL A 36 16.89 -15.58 -22.00
C VAL A 36 17.57 -16.83 -21.44
N PRO A 37 18.08 -16.81 -20.21
CA PRO A 37 18.64 -18.00 -19.55
C PRO A 37 17.62 -19.15 -19.48
N LYS A 38 18.10 -20.40 -19.51
CA LYS A 38 17.24 -21.59 -19.50
C LYS A 38 16.42 -21.72 -18.20
N ASP A 39 17.00 -21.29 -17.08
CA ASP A 39 16.39 -21.26 -15.74
C ASP A 39 15.52 -20.02 -15.49
N TYR A 40 15.51 -19.04 -16.40
CA TYR A 40 14.77 -17.80 -16.16
C TYR A 40 13.27 -18.03 -16.03
N GLU A 41 12.71 -18.94 -16.84
CA GLU A 41 11.28 -19.22 -16.87
C GLU A 41 10.80 -19.84 -15.55
N SER A 42 11.51 -20.85 -15.04
CA SER A 42 11.19 -21.46 -13.74
C SER A 42 11.34 -20.45 -12.60
N ARG A 43 12.42 -19.66 -12.60
CA ARG A 43 12.62 -18.62 -11.57
C ARG A 43 11.62 -17.46 -11.67
N PHE A 44 11.05 -17.22 -12.86
CA PHE A 44 9.96 -16.27 -13.03
C PHE A 44 8.67 -16.79 -12.40
N VAL A 45 8.39 -18.09 -12.52
CA VAL A 45 7.28 -18.73 -11.80
C VAL A 45 7.49 -18.64 -10.29
N ASP A 46 8.70 -18.95 -9.79
CA ASP A 46 9.05 -18.80 -8.38
C ASP A 46 8.81 -17.36 -7.88
N ALA A 47 9.23 -16.37 -8.66
CA ALA A 47 9.00 -14.96 -8.33
C ALA A 47 7.50 -14.62 -8.29
N LEU A 48 6.70 -15.12 -9.24
CA LEU A 48 5.24 -14.93 -9.22
C LEU A 48 4.59 -15.56 -7.98
N LEU A 49 5.00 -16.77 -7.60
CA LEU A 49 4.53 -17.44 -6.38
C LEU A 49 4.90 -16.64 -5.13
N THR A 50 6.11 -16.11 -5.09
CA THR A 50 6.60 -15.27 -3.98
C THR A 50 5.71 -14.03 -3.80
N PHE A 51 5.41 -13.30 -4.89
CA PHE A 51 4.55 -12.11 -4.82
C PHE A 51 3.10 -12.45 -4.47
N LYS A 52 2.61 -13.62 -4.86
CA LYS A 52 1.21 -14.00 -4.65
C LYS A 52 0.94 -14.53 -3.24
N TYR A 53 1.88 -15.28 -2.67
CA TYR A 53 1.66 -16.06 -1.46
C TYR A 53 2.59 -15.69 -0.29
N SER A 54 3.30 -14.56 -0.36
CA SER A 54 4.18 -14.08 0.71
C SER A 54 3.49 -14.05 2.08
N TRP A 55 4.26 -14.30 3.14
CA TRP A 55 3.82 -14.11 4.52
C TRP A 55 3.57 -12.62 4.82
N VAL A 56 2.43 -12.33 5.43
CA VAL A 56 2.06 -11.00 5.92
C VAL A 56 1.47 -11.11 7.32
N TYR A 57 1.74 -10.14 8.19
CA TYR A 57 1.14 -10.11 9.52
C TYR A 57 -0.27 -9.52 9.47
N CYS A 58 -1.26 -10.25 9.97
CA CYS A 58 -2.63 -9.77 10.11
C CYS A 58 -2.85 -9.18 11.51
N PRO A 59 -3.10 -7.87 11.68
CA PRO A 59 -3.25 -7.26 13.01
C PRO A 59 -4.54 -7.69 13.74
N GLN A 60 -5.59 -8.07 12.99
CA GLN A 60 -6.84 -8.55 13.57
C GLN A 60 -6.71 -9.97 14.14
N ARG A 61 -6.09 -10.88 13.36
CA ARG A 61 -5.85 -12.27 13.76
C ARG A 61 -4.62 -12.44 14.63
N ARG A 62 -3.74 -11.44 14.64
CA ARG A 62 -2.46 -11.40 15.39
C ARG A 62 -1.55 -12.57 15.07
N GLU A 63 -1.46 -12.93 13.79
CA GLU A 63 -0.65 -14.04 13.29
C GLU A 63 -0.16 -13.72 11.87
N ILE A 64 0.84 -14.46 11.40
CA ILE A 64 1.21 -14.42 9.98
C ILE A 64 0.24 -15.27 9.16
N VAL A 65 -0.19 -14.73 8.05
CA VAL A 65 -1.07 -15.36 7.06
C VAL A 65 -0.45 -15.19 5.68
N ASN A 66 -0.80 -16.05 4.72
CA ASN A 66 -0.44 -15.82 3.33
C ASN A 66 -1.27 -14.65 2.76
N LEU A 67 -0.66 -13.83 1.90
CA LEU A 67 -1.35 -12.71 1.24
C LEU A 67 -2.59 -13.17 0.45
N ASN A 68 -2.50 -14.32 -0.21
CA ASN A 68 -3.61 -15.05 -0.80
C ASN A 68 -3.57 -16.47 -0.25
N ASP A 69 -4.72 -17.11 -0.05
CA ASP A 69 -4.76 -18.50 0.41
C ASP A 69 -4.27 -19.45 -0.71
N PRO A 70 -3.20 -20.24 -0.50
CA PRO A 70 -2.75 -21.22 -1.48
C PRO A 70 -3.60 -22.50 -1.50
N VAL A 71 -4.39 -22.77 -0.45
CA VAL A 71 -5.16 -24.00 -0.29
C VAL A 71 -6.26 -24.08 -1.36
N GLY A 72 -6.37 -25.23 -2.03
CA GLY A 72 -7.36 -25.46 -3.10
C GLY A 72 -7.02 -24.82 -4.46
N VAL A 73 -5.93 -24.05 -4.53
CA VAL A 73 -5.44 -23.43 -5.78
C VAL A 73 -4.12 -24.05 -6.24
N LEU A 74 -3.23 -24.37 -5.31
CA LEU A 74 -1.96 -25.03 -5.59
C LEU A 74 -1.98 -26.50 -5.19
N ASP A 75 -1.18 -27.31 -5.88
CA ASP A 75 -0.94 -28.69 -5.50
C ASP A 75 -0.18 -28.77 -4.17
N GLN A 76 -0.41 -29.86 -3.42
CA GLN A 76 0.21 -30.03 -2.10
C GLN A 76 1.76 -30.01 -2.14
N SER A 77 2.37 -30.48 -3.24
CA SER A 77 3.83 -30.44 -3.38
C SER A 77 4.36 -29.00 -3.50
N LEU A 78 3.66 -28.12 -4.22
CA LEU A 78 3.99 -26.71 -4.37
C LEU A 78 3.78 -25.95 -3.06
N ILE A 79 2.72 -26.28 -2.31
CA ILE A 79 2.48 -25.73 -0.97
C ILE A 79 3.64 -26.07 -0.04
N ASN A 80 4.13 -27.31 -0.08
CA ASN A 80 5.25 -27.76 0.74
C ASN A 80 6.60 -27.15 0.32
N ASP A 81 6.76 -26.79 -0.96
CA ASP A 81 7.96 -26.09 -1.47
C ASP A 81 7.92 -24.57 -1.24
N LEU A 82 6.74 -23.99 -0.98
CA LEU A 82 6.56 -22.55 -0.81
C LEU A 82 7.48 -21.92 0.26
N PRO A 83 7.75 -22.54 1.43
CA PRO A 83 8.69 -22.00 2.42
C PRO A 83 10.12 -21.77 1.89
N ARG A 84 10.55 -22.48 0.83
CA ARG A 84 11.82 -22.22 0.13
C ARG A 84 11.87 -20.81 -0.48
N LEU A 85 10.71 -20.29 -0.90
CA LEU A 85 10.57 -19.03 -1.62
C LEU A 85 10.27 -17.85 -0.68
N ILE A 86 9.33 -18.04 0.25
CA ILE A 86 8.80 -16.96 1.09
C ILE A 86 9.36 -16.95 2.52
N GLY A 87 10.16 -17.95 2.87
CA GLY A 87 10.73 -18.12 4.21
C GLY A 87 9.88 -19.01 5.14
N ALA A 88 10.44 -19.26 6.32
CA ALA A 88 9.84 -20.12 7.33
C ALA A 88 8.59 -19.49 7.96
N TYR A 89 7.67 -20.34 8.40
CA TYR A 89 6.52 -19.92 9.19
C TYR A 89 6.98 -19.59 10.62
N HIS A 90 6.52 -18.45 11.15
CA HIS A 90 6.66 -18.06 12.55
C HIS A 90 5.34 -18.22 13.30
N PRO A 91 5.35 -18.85 14.49
CA PRO A 91 4.15 -18.95 15.32
C PRO A 91 3.55 -17.59 15.69
N PRO A 92 2.25 -17.51 16.03
CA PRO A 92 1.57 -16.25 16.37
C PRO A 92 2.23 -15.47 17.51
N GLU A 93 2.86 -16.14 18.47
CA GLU A 93 3.61 -15.50 19.56
C GLU A 93 4.81 -14.70 19.05
N VAL A 94 5.65 -15.34 18.24
CA VAL A 94 6.83 -14.71 17.63
C VAL A 94 6.40 -13.61 16.65
N ALA A 95 5.37 -13.88 15.85
CA ALA A 95 4.83 -12.91 14.90
C ALA A 95 4.33 -11.63 15.59
N ARG A 96 3.63 -11.76 16.72
CA ARG A 96 3.18 -10.63 17.54
C ARG A 96 4.36 -9.86 18.13
N ALA A 97 5.33 -10.57 18.71
CA ALA A 97 6.50 -9.95 19.30
C ALA A 97 7.30 -9.17 18.24
N LEU A 98 7.45 -9.72 17.03
CA LEU A 98 8.07 -9.03 15.89
C LEU A 98 7.29 -7.78 15.49
N ALA A 99 5.97 -7.90 15.34
CA ALA A 99 5.10 -6.78 14.96
C ALA A 99 5.11 -5.64 16.00
N ASN A 100 5.32 -5.98 17.29
CA ASN A 100 5.43 -5.02 18.39
C ASN A 100 6.87 -4.54 18.65
N ASN A 101 7.85 -5.00 17.87
CA ASN A 101 9.27 -4.68 18.05
C ASN A 101 9.84 -5.10 19.43
N GLU A 102 9.32 -6.21 19.98
CA GLU A 102 9.77 -6.79 21.25
C GLU A 102 10.96 -7.75 21.05
N VAL A 103 11.09 -8.32 19.85
CA VAL A 103 12.16 -9.26 19.47
C VAL A 103 12.94 -8.75 18.26
N HIS A 104 14.22 -9.10 18.20
CA HIS A 104 15.11 -8.74 17.11
C HIS A 104 14.78 -9.54 15.84
N PRO A 105 14.63 -8.91 14.66
CA PRO A 105 14.07 -9.55 13.47
C PRO A 105 14.94 -10.65 12.85
N MET A 106 16.26 -10.66 13.11
CA MET A 106 17.15 -11.70 12.59
C MET A 106 17.41 -12.84 13.58
N THR A 107 17.48 -12.55 14.88
CA THR A 107 17.82 -13.55 15.91
C THR A 107 16.59 -14.11 16.61
N LEU A 108 15.45 -13.41 16.50
CA LEU A 108 14.19 -13.70 17.21
C LEU A 108 14.31 -13.69 18.74
N GLU A 109 15.40 -13.11 19.25
CA GLU A 109 15.62 -12.92 20.68
C GLU A 109 14.95 -11.64 21.16
N ALA A 110 14.40 -11.67 22.38
CA ALA A 110 13.81 -10.49 22.99
C ALA A 110 14.87 -9.41 23.22
N PHE A 111 14.53 -8.15 22.94
CA PHE A 111 15.36 -7.03 23.38
C PHE A 111 15.37 -7.04 24.92
N GLY A 112 16.52 -7.38 25.51
CA GLY A 112 16.68 -7.68 26.93
C GLY A 112 15.98 -6.67 27.84
N GLY A 113 15.10 -7.17 28.69
CA GLY A 113 14.31 -6.38 29.63
C GLY A 113 15.17 -5.76 30.72
N VAL A 114 15.77 -4.61 30.44
CA VAL A 114 16.04 -3.61 31.48
C VAL A 114 15.00 -2.52 31.31
N ARG A 115 13.81 -2.75 31.87
CA ARG A 115 13.02 -1.63 32.35
C ARG A 115 13.85 -1.01 33.46
N ALA A 116 14.68 -0.02 33.13
CA ALA A 116 15.16 0.90 34.14
C ALA A 116 13.90 1.39 34.86
N PRO A 117 13.82 1.33 36.20
CA PRO A 117 12.71 1.92 36.91
C PRO A 117 12.68 3.38 36.46
N HIS A 118 11.68 3.74 35.66
CA HIS A 118 11.35 5.13 35.41
C HIS A 118 10.92 5.65 36.78
N ARG A 119 11.89 6.09 37.57
CA ARG A 119 11.65 7.02 38.65
C ARG A 119 11.11 8.23 37.90
N ARG A 120 9.79 8.36 37.83
CA ARG A 120 9.13 9.65 37.63
C ARG A 120 9.72 10.53 38.73
N GLN A 121 10.84 11.19 38.43
CA GLN A 121 11.21 12.37 39.17
C GLN A 121 10.04 13.29 38.90
N HIS A 122 9.21 13.48 39.93
CA HIS A 122 8.29 14.59 39.96
C HIS A 122 9.12 15.79 39.51
N ILE A 123 8.85 16.31 38.32
CA ILE A 123 9.18 17.70 38.04
C ILE A 123 8.26 18.43 39.02
N ALA A 124 8.76 18.68 40.23
CA ALA A 124 8.18 19.64 41.12
C ALA A 124 8.09 20.91 40.29
N ALA A 125 6.87 21.29 39.92
CA ALA A 125 6.60 22.48 39.17
C ALA A 125 7.14 23.66 39.98
N LEU A 126 8.34 24.12 39.64
CA LEU A 126 8.81 25.45 39.97
C LEU A 126 7.97 26.39 39.12
N ALA A 127 6.74 26.64 39.57
CA ALA A 127 5.90 27.69 39.01
C ALA A 127 6.57 29.03 39.34
N PRO A 128 6.96 29.85 38.35
CA PRO A 128 7.30 31.22 38.62
C PRO A 128 6.00 31.96 38.95
N SER A 129 5.90 32.46 40.18
CA SER A 129 4.95 33.51 40.55
C SER A 129 5.35 34.77 39.79
N THR A 130 4.58 35.15 38.76
CA THR A 130 4.68 36.49 38.19
C THR A 130 3.29 36.93 37.77
N SER A 131 2.82 37.94 38.51
CA SER A 131 1.62 38.73 38.30
C SER A 131 1.62 39.35 36.90
N ALA A 132 0.54 39.13 36.16
CA ALA A 132 0.27 39.85 34.93
C ALA A 132 0.01 41.34 35.23
N PRO A 133 0.53 42.28 34.41
CA PRO A 133 -0.10 43.56 34.20
C PRO A 133 -0.89 43.53 32.89
N ILE A 134 -2.17 43.87 33.01
CA ILE A 134 -3.06 44.31 31.95
C ILE A 134 -2.57 45.69 31.48
N LEU A 135 -2.41 45.92 30.17
CA LEU A 135 -2.41 47.26 29.58
C LEU A 135 -3.20 47.25 28.27
N THR A 136 -4.17 48.16 28.22
CA THR A 136 -5.08 48.51 27.12
C THR A 136 -4.41 49.46 26.12
N PRO A 137 -5.06 49.71 24.96
CA PRO A 137 -4.45 50.29 23.77
C PRO A 137 -4.70 51.81 23.68
N GLU A 138 -3.65 52.62 23.71
CA GLU A 138 -3.72 54.06 23.38
C GLU A 138 -2.32 54.68 23.32
N ASP A 139 -1.78 54.77 22.10
CA ASP A 139 -1.03 55.95 21.64
C ASP A 139 -1.00 55.90 20.10
N ALA A 140 -1.97 56.59 19.53
CA ALA A 140 -2.09 56.90 18.12
C ALA A 140 -1.05 57.96 17.72
N CYS A 141 -0.54 57.87 16.49
CA CYS A 141 -0.22 59.02 15.63
C CYS A 141 -0.42 58.58 14.16
N ASP A 142 -1.51 59.07 13.59
CA ASP A 142 -1.92 59.15 12.18
C ASP A 142 -0.91 59.97 11.33
N ASP A 143 -0.51 59.58 10.10
CA ASP A 143 -1.13 59.83 8.76
C ASP A 143 -0.38 60.94 7.98
N ASP A 144 0.20 60.62 6.80
CA ASP A 144 0.11 61.45 5.59
C ASP A 144 0.80 60.83 4.34
N ALA A 145 -0.04 60.62 3.31
CA ALA A 145 0.17 60.82 1.87
C ALA A 145 1.09 59.94 0.97
N LEU A 146 0.44 59.01 0.27
CA LEU A 146 0.38 58.78 -1.20
C LEU A 146 1.55 59.25 -2.13
N GLY A 147 2.13 58.30 -2.88
CA GLY A 147 2.87 58.54 -4.13
C GLY A 147 3.05 57.26 -4.96
N ALA A 148 2.64 57.28 -6.24
CA ALA A 148 2.39 56.12 -7.10
C ALA A 148 3.52 55.76 -8.11
N LEU A 149 3.58 54.46 -8.47
CA LEU A 149 4.09 53.79 -9.73
C LEU A 149 5.58 53.98 -10.15
N PRO A 150 6.23 53.06 -10.92
CA PRO A 150 5.65 52.07 -11.85
C PRO A 150 6.19 50.62 -11.81
N GLU A 151 5.35 49.72 -12.33
CA GLU A 151 5.68 48.36 -12.79
C GLU A 151 6.84 48.33 -13.81
N ARG A 152 7.77 47.36 -13.67
CA ARG A 152 8.50 46.79 -14.82
C ARG A 152 8.74 45.28 -14.66
N PRO A 153 8.66 44.50 -15.77
CA PRO A 153 8.38 43.08 -15.76
C PRO A 153 9.63 42.22 -15.94
N LEU A 154 9.67 41.05 -15.31
CA LEU A 154 10.62 39.98 -15.66
C LEU A 154 9.88 38.72 -16.09
N THR A 155 10.09 38.43 -17.35
CA THR A 155 9.56 37.35 -18.16
C THR A 155 10.11 35.98 -17.78
N SER A 156 9.32 34.95 -18.12
CA SER A 156 9.74 33.55 -18.38
C SER A 156 9.80 32.60 -17.18
N THR A 157 8.66 32.36 -16.54
CA THR A 157 8.43 31.12 -15.80
C THR A 157 7.99 30.04 -16.78
N LYS A 158 8.93 29.20 -17.24
CA LYS A 158 8.57 27.94 -17.89
C LYS A 158 7.71 27.15 -16.90
N GLN A 159 6.44 26.94 -17.23
CA GLN A 159 5.56 26.07 -16.46
C GLN A 159 6.17 24.66 -16.48
N ASN A 160 6.71 24.23 -15.36
CA ASN A 160 7.17 22.87 -15.19
C ASN A 160 5.94 21.96 -15.13
N ALA A 161 5.77 21.07 -16.12
CA ALA A 161 4.68 20.10 -16.22
C ALA A 161 4.50 19.20 -14.96
N PHE A 162 5.47 19.23 -14.05
CA PHE A 162 5.40 18.55 -12.76
C PHE A 162 4.42 19.21 -11.78
N THR A 163 4.25 20.54 -11.82
CA THR A 163 3.35 21.24 -10.88
C THR A 163 1.87 21.11 -11.28
N SER A 164 1.56 20.88 -12.55
CA SER A 164 0.18 20.58 -12.98
C SER A 164 -0.27 19.16 -12.59
N PHE A 165 0.66 18.25 -12.30
CA PHE A 165 0.33 16.88 -11.88
C PHE A 165 -0.10 16.79 -10.41
N LEU A 166 0.41 17.69 -9.57
CA LEU A 166 0.07 17.76 -8.14
C LEU A 166 -1.12 18.69 -7.85
N ARG A 167 -1.72 19.29 -8.88
CA ARG A 167 -2.95 20.05 -8.72
C ARG A 167 -4.11 19.04 -8.65
N GLU A 168 -4.59 18.80 -7.45
CA GLU A 168 -5.80 18.02 -7.20
C GLU A 168 -6.92 18.51 -8.11
N LYS A 169 -7.51 17.59 -8.89
CA LYS A 169 -8.67 17.88 -9.72
C LYS A 169 -9.89 17.99 -8.81
N PRO A 170 -10.73 19.03 -8.96
CA PRO A 170 -11.90 19.25 -8.10
C PRO A 170 -13.07 18.27 -8.35
N GLU A 171 -12.82 17.14 -9.03
CA GLU A 171 -13.87 16.19 -9.44
C GLU A 171 -13.91 14.93 -8.55
N ASP A 172 -12.92 14.74 -7.66
CA ASP A 172 -12.83 13.56 -6.79
C ASP A 172 -13.44 13.80 -5.40
N ASP A 173 -14.62 14.44 -5.34
CA ASP A 173 -15.37 14.60 -4.09
C ASP A 173 -15.95 13.24 -3.65
N VAL A 174 -15.76 12.89 -2.37
CA VAL A 174 -16.21 11.63 -1.75
C VAL A 174 -17.72 11.39 -1.92
N GLN A 175 -18.49 12.45 -2.11
CA GLN A 175 -19.93 12.41 -2.37
C GLN A 175 -20.27 11.85 -3.76
N THR A 176 -19.44 12.11 -4.77
CA THR A 176 -19.62 11.59 -6.15
C THR A 176 -19.48 10.07 -6.19
N TYR A 177 -18.50 9.52 -5.45
CA TYR A 177 -18.30 8.08 -5.33
C TYR A 177 -19.45 7.39 -4.57
N ARG A 178 -19.97 8.02 -3.50
CA ARG A 178 -21.14 7.49 -2.78
C ARG A 178 -22.40 7.49 -3.63
N ALA A 179 -22.63 8.52 -4.45
CA ALA A 179 -23.78 8.58 -5.34
C ALA A 179 -23.74 7.53 -6.47
N ALA A 180 -22.55 7.18 -6.96
CA ALA A 180 -22.38 6.13 -7.98
C ALA A 180 -22.74 4.72 -7.43
N LEU A 181 -22.38 4.44 -6.17
CA LEU A 181 -22.67 3.16 -5.52
C LEU A 181 -24.18 2.96 -5.24
N VAL A 182 -24.91 4.04 -4.97
CA VAL A 182 -26.37 3.97 -4.73
C VAL A 182 -27.15 3.74 -6.03
N ARG A 183 -26.65 4.18 -7.19
CA ARG A 183 -27.32 3.96 -8.49
C ARG A 183 -27.27 2.52 -8.99
N THR A 184 -26.33 1.70 -8.52
CA THR A 184 -26.15 0.33 -8.99
C THR A 184 -26.96 -0.72 -8.21
N SER A 185 -27.64 -0.33 -7.12
CA SER A 185 -28.53 -1.24 -6.39
C SER A 185 -29.98 -1.08 -6.84
N ALA A 186 -30.31 -1.58 -8.02
CA ALA A 186 -31.70 -1.88 -8.37
C ALA A 186 -32.09 -3.23 -7.73
N PRO A 187 -33.30 -3.39 -7.17
CA PRO A 187 -33.71 -4.64 -6.55
C PRO A 187 -33.85 -5.72 -7.62
N MET A 188 -33.09 -6.81 -7.50
CA MET A 188 -33.35 -8.04 -8.25
C MET A 188 -34.73 -8.56 -7.88
N GLN A 189 -35.65 -8.58 -8.85
CA GLN A 189 -36.89 -9.35 -8.72
C GLN A 189 -36.52 -10.83 -8.67
N ILE A 190 -36.78 -11.46 -7.52
CA ILE A 190 -36.67 -12.89 -7.33
C ILE A 190 -37.78 -13.55 -8.15
N VAL A 191 -37.42 -14.11 -9.30
CA VAL A 191 -38.30 -14.99 -10.07
C VAL A 191 -38.42 -16.31 -9.30
N GLN A 192 -39.61 -16.58 -8.73
CA GLN A 192 -39.89 -17.86 -8.09
C GLN A 192 -39.96 -18.98 -9.14
N PRO A 193 -39.32 -20.14 -8.92
CA PRO A 193 -39.50 -21.28 -9.80
C PRO A 193 -40.92 -21.87 -9.66
N PRO A 194 -41.50 -22.45 -10.74
CA PRO A 194 -42.84 -23.00 -10.71
C PRO A 194 -42.94 -24.20 -9.77
N ARG A 195 -44.01 -24.23 -8.97
CA ARG A 195 -44.38 -25.34 -8.09
C ARG A 195 -44.73 -26.57 -8.91
N VAL A 196 -43.87 -27.59 -8.89
CA VAL A 196 -44.22 -28.92 -9.36
C VAL A 196 -45.05 -29.61 -8.28
N GLY A 197 -46.30 -29.93 -8.62
CA GLY A 197 -47.25 -30.59 -7.75
C GLY A 197 -46.84 -32.03 -7.41
N LYS A 198 -47.08 -32.40 -6.15
CA LYS A 198 -47.03 -33.78 -5.66
C LYS A 198 -48.20 -34.58 -6.23
N SER A 199 -47.92 -35.73 -6.82
CA SER A 199 -48.86 -36.79 -7.22
C SER A 199 -47.99 -37.98 -7.65
N PHE A 200 -48.12 -39.23 -7.22
CA PHE A 200 -48.94 -39.97 -6.27
C PHE A 200 -48.15 -41.27 -6.01
N TYR A 201 -48.26 -41.88 -4.83
CA TYR A 201 -47.90 -43.29 -4.62
C TYR A 201 -49.01 -44.16 -5.22
N ALA A 202 -48.64 -45.13 -6.07
CA ALA A 202 -49.29 -46.43 -6.24
C ALA A 202 -48.38 -47.34 -7.09
#